data_AF-F6HMZ5-F1
#
_entry.id   AF-F6HMZ5-F1
#
_cell.length_a   1.000
_cell.length_b   1.000
_cell.length_c   1.000
_cell.angle_alpha   90.00
_cell.angle_beta   90.00
_cell.angle_gamma   90.00
#
_symmetry.space_group_name_H-M   'P 1'
#
loop_
_entity.id
_entity.type
_entity.pdbx_description
1 polymer ?
#
loop_
_entity_poly.entity_id
_entity_poly.type
_entity_poly.pdbx_seq_one_letter_code
_entity_poly.pdbx_strand_id
1 'polypeptide(L)'
;MSSLDKSGSLQMLPKVEISTLVRLKETNREFQKQVVDAWRDINEEFLRPTVVPMPLLMCVLNLSRVMDVIYTGGDGYTHVGKVMKNNVASLLIHSIV
;
A
#
# COMPACT_ATOMS: atom_id res chain seq x y z
N MET A 1 -30.50 22.61 4.80
CA MET A 1 -29.24 22.03 4.31
C MET A 1 -28.19 23.13 4.30
N SER A 2 -27.64 23.47 5.47
CA SER A 2 -26.59 24.48 5.57
C SER A 2 -25.23 23.82 5.32
N SER A 3 -24.48 24.45 4.44
CA SER A 3 -23.09 24.19 4.11
C SER A 3 -22.26 24.04 5.39
N LEU A 4 -21.91 22.81 5.74
CA LEU A 4 -20.86 22.52 6.72
C LEU A 4 -19.54 22.95 6.09
N ASP A 5 -19.15 24.18 6.43
CA ASP A 5 -17.82 24.69 6.19
C ASP A 5 -16.79 23.76 6.84
N LYS A 6 -16.13 22.94 6.01
CA LYS A 6 -15.03 22.06 6.44
C LYS A 6 -13.78 22.86 6.82
N SER A 7 -13.71 24.17 6.54
CA SER A 7 -12.59 25.05 6.90
C SER A 7 -12.56 25.33 8.41
N GLY A 8 -13.72 25.55 9.05
CA GLY A 8 -13.81 25.83 10.48
C GLY A 8 -13.41 24.64 11.38
N SER A 9 -13.60 23.40 10.93
CA SER A 9 -13.34 22.19 11.74
C SER A 9 -11.84 21.89 11.93
N LEU A 10 -10.99 22.32 10.99
CA LEU A 10 -9.54 22.10 11.05
C LEU A 10 -8.82 23.09 11.98
N GLN A 11 -9.41 24.27 12.23
CA GLN A 11 -8.83 25.30 13.11
C GLN A 11 -9.09 25.04 14.60
N MET A 12 -9.89 24.04 14.95
CA MET A 12 -10.21 23.68 16.33
C MET A 12 -9.33 22.56 16.93
N LEU A 13 -8.48 21.92 16.13
CA LEU A 13 -7.63 20.83 16.62
C LEU A 13 -6.42 21.40 17.39
N PRO A 14 -6.09 20.85 18.58
CA PRO A 14 -4.95 21.31 19.35
C PRO A 14 -3.67 21.25 18.50
N LYS A 15 -2.80 22.27 18.63
CA LYS A 15 -1.56 22.41 17.85
C LYS A 15 -0.66 21.16 17.91
N VAL A 16 -0.74 20.38 18.99
CA VAL A 16 -0.03 19.10 19.16
C VAL A 16 -0.52 18.04 18.17
N GLU A 17 -1.82 17.99 17.91
CA GLU A 17 -2.45 17.04 17.01
C GLU A 17 -2.10 17.35 15.55
N ILE A 18 -2.10 18.64 15.20
CA ILE A 18 -1.63 19.12 13.89
C ILE A 18 -0.16 18.71 13.66
N SER A 19 0.71 18.88 14.66
CA SER A 19 2.12 18.47 14.54
C SER A 19 2.27 16.96 14.34
N THR A 20 1.51 16.15 15.06
CA THR A 20 1.50 14.69 14.88
C THR A 20 1.02 14.29 13.49
N LEU A 21 -0.06 14.89 12.98
CA LEU A 21 -0.58 14.62 11.65
C LEU A 21 0.40 15.01 10.53
N VAL A 22 1.12 16.12 10.70
CA VAL A 22 2.18 16.53 9.75
C VAL A 22 3.31 15.49 9.73
N ARG A 23 3.79 15.08 10.91
CA ARG A 23 4.84 14.05 11.01
C ARG A 23 4.41 12.73 10.40
N LEU A 24 3.18 12.27 10.68
CA LEU A 24 2.64 11.04 10.09
C LEU A 24 2.63 11.10 8.56
N LYS A 25 2.25 12.24 7.97
CA LYS A 25 2.28 12.45 6.51
C LYS A 25 3.70 12.42 5.95
N GLU A 26 4.66 13.07 6.61
CA GLU A 26 6.07 13.09 6.21
C GLU A 26 6.69 11.69 6.29
N THR A 27 6.46 11.00 7.41
CA THR A 27 6.89 9.61 7.60
C THR A 27 6.31 8.69 6.54
N ASN A 28 5.00 8.80 6.24
CA ASN A 28 4.39 8.00 5.19
C ASN A 28 4.99 8.30 3.82
N ARG A 29 5.29 9.58 3.52
CA ARG A 29 5.95 9.96 2.26
C ARG A 29 7.34 9.34 2.14
N GLU A 30 8.13 9.35 3.21
CA GLU A 30 9.48 8.76 3.19
C GLU A 30 9.43 7.24 3.00
N PHE A 31 8.49 6.55 3.67
CA PHE A 31 8.29 5.12 3.44
C PHE A 31 7.84 4.82 2.00
N GLN A 32 6.92 5.62 1.44
CA GLN A 32 6.51 5.46 0.05
C GLN A 32 7.67 5.65 -0.93
N LYS A 33 8.57 6.59 -0.67
CA LYS A 33 9.79 6.76 -1.46
C LYS A 33 10.66 5.50 -1.42
N GLN A 34 10.90 4.94 -0.24
CA GLN A 34 11.68 3.71 -0.08
C GLN A 34 11.04 2.52 -0.81
N VAL A 35 9.71 2.40 -0.77
CA VAL A 35 8.98 1.37 -1.51
C VAL A 35 9.15 1.53 -3.02
N VAL A 36 9.04 2.76 -3.55
CA VAL A 36 9.25 3.05 -4.98
C VAL A 36 10.70 2.76 -5.40
N ASP A 37 11.68 3.15 -4.59
CA ASP A 37 13.09 2.85 -4.84
C ASP A 37 13.34 1.34 -4.84
N ALA A 38 12.80 0.59 -3.88
CA ALA A 38 12.91 -0.87 -3.83
C ALA A 38 12.25 -1.56 -5.04
N TRP A 39 11.09 -1.07 -5.51
CA TRP A 39 10.47 -1.57 -6.73
C TRP A 39 11.32 -1.33 -7.98
N ARG A 40 12.00 -0.18 -8.07
CA ARG A 40 12.97 0.09 -9.15
C ARG A 40 14.12 -0.92 -9.10
N ASP A 41 14.72 -1.12 -7.93
CA ASP A 41 15.85 -2.03 -7.76
C ASP A 41 15.47 -3.47 -8.13
N ILE A 42 14.29 -3.95 -7.69
CA ILE A 42 13.75 -5.27 -8.09
C ILE A 42 13.63 -5.37 -9.61
N ASN A 43 13.04 -4.36 -10.27
CA ASN A 43 12.85 -4.39 -11.71
C ASN A 43 14.19 -4.39 -12.47
N GLU A 44 15.17 -3.58 -12.03
CA GLU A 44 16.50 -3.54 -12.63
C GLU A 44 17.25 -4.87 -12.48
N GLU A 45 17.21 -5.50 -11.30
CA GLU A 45 17.87 -6.78 -11.07
C GLU A 45 17.23 -7.92 -11.86
N PHE A 46 15.91 -7.90 -12.08
CA PHE A 46 15.23 -8.88 -12.94
C PHE A 46 15.60 -8.76 -14.43
N LEU A 47 16.16 -7.63 -14.87
CA LEU A 47 16.67 -7.47 -16.24
C LEU A 47 18.10 -8.00 -16.40
N ARG A 48 18.82 -8.26 -15.30
CA ARG A 48 20.20 -8.71 -15.32
C ARG A 48 20.25 -10.25 -15.39
N PRO A 49 21.22 -10.82 -16.12
CA PRO A 49 21.48 -12.26 -16.05
C PRO A 49 21.81 -12.66 -14.60
N THR A 50 21.18 -13.73 -14.14
CA THR A 50 21.33 -14.23 -12.77
C THR A 50 21.51 -15.74 -12.76
N VAL A 51 22.30 -16.22 -11.80
CA VAL A 51 22.49 -17.66 -11.54
C VAL A 51 21.36 -18.25 -10.69
N VAL A 52 20.49 -17.41 -10.13
CA VAL A 52 19.37 -17.84 -9.30
C VAL A 52 18.25 -18.36 -10.20
N PRO A 53 17.69 -19.55 -9.92
CA PRO A 53 16.55 -20.07 -10.67
C PRO A 53 15.34 -19.12 -10.64
N MET A 54 14.79 -18.83 -11.82
CA MET A 54 13.61 -17.96 -11.96
C MET A 54 12.42 -18.34 -11.05
N PRO A 55 12.09 -19.62 -10.80
CA PRO A 55 11.01 -19.96 -9.87
C PRO A 55 11.18 -19.40 -8.45
N LEU A 56 12.43 -19.32 -7.95
CA LEU A 56 12.72 -18.76 -6.63
C LEU A 56 12.53 -17.23 -6.64
N LEU A 57 13.02 -16.57 -7.68
CA LEU A 57 12.85 -15.12 -7.85
C LEU A 57 11.37 -14.76 -7.97
N MET A 58 10.60 -15.53 -8.74
CA MET A 58 9.16 -15.35 -8.88
C MET A 58 8.41 -15.55 -7.55
N CYS A 59 8.84 -16.47 -6.70
CA CYS A 59 8.24 -16.65 -5.38
C CYS A 59 8.37 -15.37 -4.53
N VAL A 60 9.57 -14.80 -4.46
CA VAL A 60 9.84 -13.55 -3.71
C VAL A 60 9.08 -12.37 -4.32
N LEU A 61 9.15 -12.22 -5.66
CA LEU A 61 8.46 -11.15 -6.37
C LEU A 61 6.94 -11.20 -6.17
N ASN A 62 6.35 -12.39 -6.24
CA ASN A 62 4.91 -12.57 -6.03
C ASN A 62 4.52 -12.26 -4.59
N LEU A 63 5.34 -12.60 -3.60
CA LEU A 63 5.11 -12.20 -2.21
C LEU A 63 5.10 -10.68 -2.07
N SER A 64 6.07 -9.98 -2.64
CA SER A 64 6.12 -8.51 -2.63
C SER A 64 4.88 -7.88 -3.28
N ARG A 65 4.43 -8.42 -4.42
CA ARG A 65 3.20 -7.97 -5.10
C ARG A 65 1.95 -8.19 -4.25
N VAL A 66 1.84 -9.31 -3.55
CA VAL A 66 0.72 -9.57 -2.64
C VAL A 66 0.71 -8.56 -1.50
N MET A 67 1.87 -8.24 -0.91
CA MET A 67 1.97 -7.22 0.14
C MET A 67 1.52 -5.84 -0.35
N ASP A 68 1.91 -5.46 -1.56
CA ASP A 68 1.46 -4.20 -2.19
C ASP A 68 -0.06 -4.18 -2.36
N VAL A 69 -0.67 -5.26 -2.85
CA VAL A 69 -2.13 -5.39 -2.96
C VAL A 69 -2.83 -5.31 -1.60
N ILE A 70 -2.25 -5.93 -0.56
CA ILE A 70 -2.83 -5.92 0.80
C ILE A 70 -2.86 -4.53 1.42
N TYR A 71 -1.80 -3.75 1.21
CA TYR A 71 -1.65 -2.44 1.84
C TYR A 71 -1.98 -1.25 0.93
N THR A 72 -2.42 -1.52 -0.31
CA THR A 72 -2.88 -0.47 -1.21
C THR A 72 -4.15 0.18 -0.67
N GLY A 73 -4.08 1.49 -0.41
CA GLY A 73 -5.21 2.29 0.04
C GLY A 73 -5.55 2.15 1.53
N GLY A 74 -4.75 1.44 2.32
CA GLY A 74 -4.92 1.29 3.76
C GLY A 74 -4.50 -0.08 4.28
N ASP A 75 -4.83 -0.37 5.53
CA ASP A 75 -4.54 -1.67 6.16
C ASP A 75 -5.57 -2.73 5.77
N GLY A 76 -5.39 -3.36 4.60
CA GLY A 76 -6.26 -4.43 4.12
C GLY A 76 -6.05 -5.77 4.83
N TYR A 77 -5.03 -5.91 5.70
CA TYR A 77 -4.74 -7.14 6.42
C TYR A 77 -5.59 -7.27 7.68
N THR A 78 -5.56 -6.27 8.57
CA THR A 78 -6.38 -6.29 9.80
C THR A 78 -7.74 -5.63 9.60
N HIS A 79 -7.83 -4.64 8.71
CA HIS A 79 -9.08 -3.93 8.39
C HIS A 79 -9.60 -4.32 7.00
N VAL A 80 -10.03 -5.58 6.88
CA VAL A 80 -10.44 -6.17 5.59
C VAL A 80 -11.68 -5.47 4.99
N GLY A 81 -11.44 -4.58 4.04
CA GLY A 81 -12.48 -3.86 3.29
C GLY A 81 -13.12 -4.68 2.15
N LYS A 82 -14.13 -4.09 1.50
CA LYS A 82 -14.85 -4.71 0.37
C LYS A 82 -13.92 -5.13 -0.78
N VAL A 83 -12.91 -4.32 -1.08
CA VAL A 83 -11.94 -4.59 -2.16
C VAL A 83 -11.19 -5.89 -1.89
N MET A 84 -10.62 -6.06 -0.68
CA MET A 84 -9.88 -7.28 -0.36
C MET A 84 -10.76 -8.53 -0.36
N LYS A 85 -12.00 -8.42 0.17
CA LYS A 85 -12.98 -9.53 0.10
C LYS A 85 -13.27 -9.95 -1.34
N ASN A 86 -13.43 -8.97 -2.24
CA ASN A 86 -13.65 -9.23 -3.66
C ASN A 86 -12.42 -9.88 -4.32
N ASN A 87 -11.20 -9.42 -3.99
CA ASN A 87 -9.96 -10.01 -4.51
C ASN A 87 -9.84 -11.48 -4.11
N VAL A 88 -10.08 -11.81 -2.83
CA VAL A 88 -10.06 -13.19 -2.32
C VAL A 88 -11.12 -14.04 -3.01
N ALA A 89 -12.35 -13.54 -3.11
CA ALA A 89 -13.43 -14.27 -3.78
C ALA A 89 -13.12 -14.53 -5.26
N SER A 90 -12.59 -13.52 -5.97
CA SER A 90 -12.22 -13.65 -7.38
C SER A 90 -11.07 -14.63 -7.61
N LEU A 91 -10.12 -14.75 -6.68
CA LEU A 91 -8.93 -15.58 -6.88
C LEU A 91 -9.14 -17.03 -6.41
N LEU A 92 -9.93 -17.25 -5.34
CA LEU A 92 -9.98 -18.52 -4.63
C LEU A 92 -11.37 -19.18 -4.58
N ILE A 93 -12.44 -18.44 -4.87
CA ILE A 93 -13.83 -18.93 -4.73
C ILE A 93 -14.51 -19.05 -6.09
N HIS A 94 -14.44 -17.99 -6.89
CA HIS A 94 -15.03 -17.97 -8.21
C HIS A 94 -14.12 -18.69 -9.19
N SER A 95 -14.64 -19.76 -9.79
CA SER A 95 -13.94 -20.42 -10.90
C SER A 95 -13.80 -19.44 -12.05
N ILE A 96 -12.65 -19.51 -12.71
CA ILE A 96 -12.49 -18.91 -14.04
C ILE A 96 -13.21 -19.88 -14.99
N VAL A 97 -14.49 -19.62 -15.23
CA VAL A 97 -15.30 -20.36 -16.21
C VAL A 97 -15.01 -19.81 -17.60
#